data_AF-A0A9P8J9R5-F1
#
_entry.id   AF-A0A9P8J9R5-F1
#
_cell.length_a   1.000
_cell.length_b   1.000
_cell.length_c   1.000
_cell.angle_alpha   90.00
_cell.angle_beta   90.00
_cell.angle_gamma   90.00
#
_symmetry.space_group_name_H-M   'P 1'
#
loop_
_entity.id
_entity.type
_entity.pdbx_description
1 polymer ?
#
loop_
_entity_poly.entity_id
_entity_poly.type
_entity_poly.pdbx_seq_one_letter_code
_entity_poly.pdbx_strand_id
1 'polypeptide(L)'
;MASPESPAHPLPYTDSATHVAQAMVKVYTVVVEGFILEHRKQFDWAISAYGIAITLLENLMPRIKKDMRKIHRKMFERQLDVLRERKGILDNSALANPPFAGLISPPTILSADAELEAAVDEKSQLLSLDERILHEYSAAQPKDTNTEVYYDKAPEPIQRLRPNNVPKFAPTLNQSAPPTVYHISHDSELVFAGERSHWYFVKDSTNTTTLYALQAIWHNDAPMTEAVLRRPGEFLPAAGALHVGILQTPQGAIMLKMTGPRTGLTLEMPDQYKKSGWSSRRFYYGGRRFVWREPDKSGLFNKFQWNELYETSRVWSKSGSKTGKNEDEVVGNRLCWGVNHGGMHEDHTIYMAGGLDQYFREHLLASQLTRLVWKKNPPTKNSNGLAAATSGAALLAVGASMFS
;
A
#
# COMPACT_ATOMS: atom_id res chain seq x y z
N MET A 1 -30.03 -10.14 52.01
CA MET A 1 -30.64 -10.12 50.66
C MET A 1 -29.52 -9.96 49.66
N ALA A 2 -29.06 -11.09 49.11
CA ALA A 2 -28.03 -11.15 48.09
C ALA A 2 -28.72 -11.37 46.74
N SER A 3 -28.43 -10.52 45.75
CA SER A 3 -28.84 -10.73 44.36
C SER A 3 -27.95 -11.79 43.71
N PRO A 4 -28.50 -12.69 42.87
CA PRO A 4 -27.69 -13.68 42.18
C PRO A 4 -27.02 -13.04 40.95
N GLU A 5 -25.70 -13.19 40.86
CA GLU A 5 -24.93 -12.94 39.65
C GLU A 5 -25.32 -13.96 38.57
N SER A 6 -25.68 -13.46 37.39
CA SER A 6 -25.84 -14.28 36.19
C SER A 6 -24.47 -14.48 35.55
N PRO A 7 -24.03 -15.72 35.24
CA PRO A 7 -22.76 -15.92 34.55
C PRO A 7 -22.92 -15.52 33.09
N ALA A 8 -22.14 -14.52 32.67
CA ALA A 8 -21.96 -14.18 31.27
C ALA A 8 -21.39 -15.38 30.52
N HIS A 9 -22.21 -16.00 29.67
CA HIS A 9 -21.73 -16.98 28.69
C HIS A 9 -20.80 -16.27 27.69
N PRO A 10 -19.57 -16.77 27.46
CA PRO A 10 -18.76 -16.29 26.34
C PRO A 10 -19.39 -16.76 25.02
N LEU A 11 -19.61 -15.82 24.10
CA LEU A 11 -20.09 -16.11 22.75
C LEU A 11 -19.08 -17.00 21.98
N PRO A 12 -19.53 -17.97 21.17
CA PRO A 12 -18.69 -19.03 20.60
C PRO A 12 -17.96 -18.61 19.30
N TYR A 13 -17.47 -17.36 19.21
CA TYR A 13 -16.96 -16.81 17.94
C TYR A 13 -15.46 -17.00 17.68
N THR A 14 -14.72 -17.67 18.57
CA THR A 14 -13.24 -17.76 18.50
C THR A 14 -12.70 -18.99 17.78
N ASP A 15 -13.46 -20.08 17.69
CA ASP A 15 -12.95 -21.35 17.14
C ASP A 15 -12.99 -21.42 15.59
N SER A 16 -14.02 -20.85 14.96
CA SER A 16 -14.19 -20.93 13.50
C SER A 16 -13.20 -20.04 12.74
N ALA A 17 -12.89 -18.85 13.27
CA ALA A 17 -11.95 -17.91 12.66
C ALA A 17 -10.53 -18.47 12.63
N THR A 18 -10.12 -19.18 13.69
CA THR A 18 -8.79 -19.78 13.82
C THR A 18 -8.60 -20.95 12.85
N HIS A 19 -9.59 -21.83 12.72
CA HIS A 19 -9.55 -22.93 11.74
C HIS A 19 -9.62 -22.43 10.28
N VAL A 20 -10.44 -21.41 9.99
CA VAL A 20 -10.47 -20.78 8.66
C VAL A 20 -9.12 -20.17 8.34
N ALA A 21 -8.48 -19.50 9.29
CA ALA A 21 -7.22 -18.84 9.05
C ALA A 21 -6.05 -19.84 8.89
N GLN A 22 -6.02 -20.95 9.63
CA GLN A 22 -5.07 -22.06 9.39
C GLN A 22 -5.29 -22.76 8.04
N ALA A 23 -6.55 -22.95 7.63
CA ALA A 23 -6.87 -23.50 6.31
C ALA A 23 -6.45 -22.54 5.18
N MET A 24 -6.59 -21.22 5.40
CA MET A 24 -6.13 -20.19 4.47
C MET A 24 -4.62 -20.21 4.29
N VAL A 25 -3.83 -20.47 5.34
CA VAL A 25 -2.35 -20.60 5.20
C VAL A 25 -1.98 -21.63 4.14
N LYS A 26 -2.64 -22.80 4.13
CA LYS A 26 -2.37 -23.83 3.11
C LYS A 26 -2.71 -23.37 1.69
N VAL A 27 -3.83 -22.66 1.52
CA VAL A 27 -4.22 -22.09 0.23
C VAL A 27 -3.21 -21.04 -0.21
N TYR A 28 -2.76 -20.17 0.71
CA TYR A 28 -1.75 -19.16 0.46
C TYR A 28 -0.43 -19.76 -0.01
N THR A 29 0.05 -20.82 0.65
CA THR A 29 1.30 -21.50 0.26
C THR A 29 1.24 -21.93 -1.20
N VAL A 30 0.14 -22.57 -1.62
CA VAL A 30 -0.02 -23.02 -3.00
C VAL A 30 -0.13 -21.85 -3.99
N VAL A 31 -0.87 -20.79 -3.63
CA VAL A 31 -1.09 -19.62 -4.50
C VAL A 31 0.19 -18.81 -4.72
N VAL A 32 1.03 -18.69 -3.69
CA VAL A 32 2.24 -17.87 -3.75
C VAL A 32 3.43 -18.63 -4.37
N GLU A 33 3.42 -19.96 -4.35
CA GLU A 33 4.55 -20.79 -4.80
C GLU A 33 5.03 -20.46 -6.22
N GLY A 34 4.11 -20.27 -7.18
CA GLY A 34 4.49 -19.88 -8.54
C GLY A 34 5.30 -18.59 -8.60
N PHE A 35 4.92 -17.59 -7.78
CA PHE A 35 5.64 -16.31 -7.70
C PHE A 35 7.02 -16.46 -7.04
N ILE A 36 7.15 -17.34 -6.05
CA ILE A 36 8.44 -17.66 -5.40
C ILE A 36 9.40 -18.32 -6.38
N LEU A 37 8.92 -19.32 -7.11
CA LEU A 37 9.71 -20.04 -8.11
C LEU A 37 10.14 -19.11 -9.25
N GLU A 38 9.25 -18.20 -9.67
CA GLU A 38 9.57 -17.22 -10.69
C GLU A 38 10.64 -16.22 -10.23
N HIS A 39 10.56 -15.73 -8.98
CA HIS A 39 11.60 -14.91 -8.38
C HIS A 39 12.97 -15.62 -8.38
N ARG A 40 12.98 -16.94 -8.16
CA ARG A 40 14.16 -17.80 -8.26
C ARG A 40 14.56 -18.18 -9.68
N LYS A 41 13.88 -17.66 -10.70
CA LYS A 41 14.09 -17.94 -12.13
C LYS A 41 13.88 -19.43 -12.51
N GLN A 42 13.08 -20.16 -11.73
CA GLN A 42 12.70 -21.55 -12.01
C GLN A 42 11.38 -21.59 -12.79
N PHE A 43 11.41 -21.09 -14.03
CA PHE A 43 10.20 -20.78 -14.79
C PHE A 43 9.32 -21.99 -15.14
N ASP A 44 9.91 -23.13 -15.51
CA ASP A 44 9.13 -24.34 -15.83
C ASP A 44 8.36 -24.86 -14.59
N TRP A 45 8.98 -24.75 -13.41
CA TRP A 45 8.35 -25.11 -12.15
C TRP A 45 7.31 -24.08 -11.75
N ALA A 46 7.57 -22.80 -11.99
CA ALA A 46 6.61 -21.71 -11.77
C ALA A 46 5.33 -21.91 -12.60
N ILE A 47 5.44 -22.22 -13.89
CA ILE A 47 4.31 -22.53 -14.78
C ILE A 47 3.48 -23.68 -14.22
N SER A 48 4.14 -24.75 -13.77
CA SER A 48 3.48 -25.90 -13.16
C SER A 48 2.77 -25.53 -11.86
N ALA A 49 3.42 -24.76 -10.99
CA ALA A 49 2.84 -24.29 -9.73
C ALA A 49 1.63 -23.37 -9.96
N TYR A 50 1.68 -22.47 -10.94
CA TYR A 50 0.52 -21.66 -11.33
C TYR A 50 -0.65 -22.54 -11.79
N GLY A 51 -0.39 -23.57 -12.60
CA GLY A 51 -1.41 -24.55 -13.00
C GLY A 51 -2.09 -25.22 -11.80
N ILE A 52 -1.28 -25.68 -10.83
CA ILE A 52 -1.79 -26.29 -9.59
C ILE A 52 -2.65 -25.30 -8.79
N ALA A 53 -2.20 -24.05 -8.63
CA ALA A 53 -2.93 -23.02 -7.91
C ALA A 53 -4.27 -22.66 -8.58
N ILE A 54 -4.29 -22.56 -9.92
CA ILE A 54 -5.50 -22.33 -10.71
C ILE A 54 -6.50 -23.46 -10.46
N THR A 55 -6.10 -24.72 -10.62
CA THR A 55 -6.97 -25.88 -10.40
C THR A 55 -7.48 -25.94 -8.96
N LEU A 56 -6.64 -25.65 -7.97
CA LEU A 56 -7.06 -25.59 -6.57
C LEU A 56 -8.17 -24.54 -6.37
N LEU A 57 -7.95 -23.30 -6.82
CA LEU A 57 -8.93 -22.23 -6.64
C LEU A 57 -10.23 -22.48 -7.40
N GLU A 58 -10.17 -23.05 -8.61
CA GLU A 58 -11.34 -23.46 -9.39
C GLU A 58 -12.18 -24.51 -8.63
N ASN A 59 -11.52 -25.51 -8.04
CA ASN A 59 -12.19 -26.55 -7.25
C ASN A 59 -12.79 -26.02 -5.95
N LEU A 60 -12.16 -25.02 -5.33
CA LEU A 60 -12.67 -24.37 -4.11
C LEU A 60 -13.81 -23.38 -4.40
N MET A 61 -13.87 -22.83 -5.61
CA MET A 61 -14.79 -21.74 -5.98
C MET A 61 -16.27 -22.03 -5.72
N PRO A 62 -16.83 -23.24 -6.02
CA PRO A 62 -18.23 -23.54 -5.70
C PRO A 62 -18.54 -23.41 -4.21
N ARG A 63 -17.60 -23.84 -3.35
CA ARG A 63 -17.74 -23.80 -1.89
C ARG A 63 -17.59 -22.38 -1.37
N ILE A 64 -16.58 -21.65 -1.84
CA ILE A 64 -16.37 -20.21 -1.57
C ILE A 64 -17.62 -19.41 -1.96
N LYS A 65 -18.22 -19.72 -3.12
CA LYS A 65 -19.42 -19.05 -3.62
C LYS A 65 -20.64 -19.23 -2.72
N LYS A 66 -20.75 -20.39 -2.08
CA LYS A 66 -21.83 -20.71 -1.15
C LYS A 66 -21.61 -20.13 0.24
N ASP A 67 -20.38 -20.21 0.75
CA ASP A 67 -20.11 -20.05 2.18
C ASP A 67 -19.49 -18.68 2.55
N MET A 68 -19.02 -17.89 1.57
CA MET A 68 -18.33 -16.61 1.84
C MET A 68 -19.10 -15.38 1.38
N ARG A 69 -18.88 -14.26 2.07
CA ARG A 69 -19.37 -12.92 1.67
C ARG A 69 -18.85 -12.55 0.29
N LYS A 70 -19.66 -11.83 -0.50
CA LYS A 70 -19.32 -11.44 -1.89
C LYS A 70 -17.98 -10.72 -2.01
N ILE A 71 -17.66 -9.83 -1.06
CA ILE A 71 -16.35 -9.16 -0.99
C ILE A 71 -15.18 -10.15 -1.00
N HIS A 72 -15.21 -11.17 -0.15
CA HIS A 72 -14.15 -12.19 -0.10
C HIS A 72 -14.18 -13.08 -1.34
N ARG A 73 -15.37 -13.51 -1.82
CA ARG A 73 -15.50 -14.29 -3.06
C ARG A 73 -14.77 -13.61 -4.22
N LYS A 74 -14.91 -12.29 -4.32
CA LYS A 74 -14.26 -11.50 -5.36
C LYS A 74 -12.75 -11.45 -5.23
N MET A 75 -12.21 -11.45 -4.02
CA MET A 75 -10.77 -11.58 -3.80
C MET A 75 -10.21 -12.88 -4.39
N PHE A 76 -10.91 -14.01 -4.20
CA PHE A 76 -10.54 -15.28 -4.83
C PHE A 76 -10.66 -15.27 -6.35
N GLU A 77 -11.75 -14.70 -6.89
CA GLU A 77 -11.93 -14.56 -8.34
C GLU A 77 -10.79 -13.72 -8.95
N ARG A 78 -10.42 -12.59 -8.34
CA ARG A 78 -9.31 -11.77 -8.81
C ARG A 78 -7.95 -12.45 -8.66
N GLN A 79 -7.72 -13.19 -7.59
CA GLN A 79 -6.49 -13.99 -7.44
C GLN A 79 -6.38 -15.02 -8.57
N LEU A 80 -7.49 -15.70 -8.91
CA LEU A 80 -7.55 -16.65 -10.01
C LEU A 80 -7.27 -15.99 -11.36
N ASP A 81 -7.83 -14.81 -11.61
CA ASP A 81 -7.58 -14.05 -12.84
C ASP A 81 -6.09 -13.69 -12.99
N VAL A 82 -5.45 -13.23 -11.91
CA VAL A 82 -4.01 -12.91 -11.91
C VAL A 82 -3.15 -14.15 -12.13
N LEU A 83 -3.49 -15.29 -11.52
CA LEU A 83 -2.76 -16.54 -11.75
C LEU A 83 -2.84 -16.99 -13.21
N ARG A 84 -4.03 -16.89 -13.82
CA ARG A 84 -4.24 -17.21 -15.24
C ARG A 84 -3.50 -16.25 -16.16
N GLU A 85 -3.58 -14.95 -15.89
CA GLU A 85 -2.81 -13.92 -16.60
C GLU A 85 -1.32 -14.26 -16.55
N ARG A 86 -0.78 -14.51 -15.34
CA ARG A 86 0.65 -14.77 -15.17
C ARG A 86 1.10 -16.06 -15.84
N LYS A 87 0.32 -17.14 -15.71
CA LYS A 87 0.62 -18.39 -16.40
C LYS A 87 0.64 -18.18 -17.92
N GLY A 88 -0.35 -17.48 -18.47
CA GLY A 88 -0.40 -17.19 -19.91
C GLY A 88 0.79 -16.37 -20.39
N ILE A 89 1.24 -15.38 -19.61
CA ILE A 89 2.47 -14.62 -19.90
C ILE A 89 3.69 -15.54 -19.93
N LEU A 90 3.85 -16.42 -18.93
CA LEU A 90 4.98 -17.35 -18.87
C LEU A 90 4.95 -18.40 -19.99
N ASP A 91 3.80 -18.98 -20.30
CA ASP A 91 3.64 -19.93 -21.41
C ASP A 91 4.07 -19.27 -22.73
N ASN A 92 3.64 -18.04 -22.99
CA ASN A 92 4.05 -17.29 -24.19
C ASN A 92 5.54 -16.96 -24.17
N SER A 93 6.09 -16.59 -23.01
CA SER A 93 7.49 -16.23 -22.85
C SER A 93 8.43 -17.44 -22.98
N ALA A 94 7.96 -18.65 -22.66
CA ALA A 94 8.68 -19.90 -22.89
C ALA A 94 8.90 -20.20 -24.38
N LEU A 95 8.02 -19.67 -25.25
CA LEU A 95 8.12 -19.80 -26.71
C LEU A 95 9.06 -18.76 -27.35
N ALA A 96 9.54 -17.77 -26.57
CA ALA A 96 10.46 -16.75 -27.07
C ALA A 96 11.87 -17.33 -27.32
N ASN A 97 12.71 -16.59 -28.06
CA ASN A 97 14.10 -16.94 -28.27
C ASN A 97 15.02 -15.73 -27.94
N PRO A 98 15.79 -15.77 -26.84
CA PRO A 98 15.82 -16.85 -25.85
C PRO A 98 14.53 -16.91 -25.01
N PRO A 99 14.16 -18.10 -24.47
CA PRO A 99 13.01 -18.23 -23.58
C PRO A 99 13.12 -17.26 -22.40
N PHE A 100 11.98 -16.67 -22.01
CA PHE A 100 11.89 -15.73 -20.90
C PHE A 100 12.67 -14.42 -21.08
N ALA A 101 13.12 -14.11 -22.30
CA ALA A 101 13.79 -12.84 -22.60
C ALA A 101 12.89 -11.64 -22.34
N GLY A 102 13.39 -10.67 -21.56
CA GLY A 102 12.67 -9.43 -21.26
C GLY A 102 11.41 -9.61 -20.40
N LEU A 103 11.22 -10.80 -19.80
CA LEU A 103 10.10 -11.07 -18.91
C LEU A 103 10.14 -10.12 -17.70
N ILE A 104 9.05 -9.39 -17.50
CA ILE A 104 8.87 -8.54 -16.32
C ILE A 104 8.43 -9.43 -15.16
N SER A 105 9.26 -9.52 -14.12
CA SER A 105 8.93 -10.26 -12.89
C SER A 105 7.95 -9.46 -12.03
N PRO A 106 6.88 -10.10 -11.52
CA PRO A 106 5.95 -9.47 -10.59
C PRO A 106 6.64 -9.20 -9.25
N PRO A 107 6.25 -8.12 -8.55
CA PRO A 107 6.78 -7.83 -7.22
C PRO A 107 6.29 -8.88 -6.22
N THR A 108 7.18 -9.29 -5.33
CA THR A 108 6.90 -10.18 -4.20
C THR A 108 7.49 -9.59 -2.92
N ILE A 109 7.13 -10.17 -1.77
CA ILE A 109 7.83 -9.82 -0.53
C ILE A 109 9.32 -10.21 -0.60
N LEU A 110 9.64 -11.32 -1.27
CA LEU A 110 11.01 -11.78 -1.44
C LEU A 110 11.84 -10.83 -2.30
N SER A 111 11.27 -10.26 -3.37
CA SER A 111 11.99 -9.28 -4.18
C SER A 111 12.22 -7.97 -3.42
N ALA A 112 11.29 -7.56 -2.56
CA ALA A 112 11.46 -6.39 -1.70
C ALA A 112 12.53 -6.64 -0.61
N ASP A 113 12.47 -7.79 0.06
CA ASP A 113 13.45 -8.17 1.09
C ASP A 113 14.86 -8.33 0.47
N ALA A 114 14.98 -8.96 -0.70
CA ALA A 114 16.26 -9.12 -1.42
C ALA A 114 16.89 -7.78 -1.82
N GLU A 115 16.08 -6.78 -2.20
CA GLU A 115 16.58 -5.43 -2.50
C GLU A 115 17.18 -4.76 -1.24
N LEU A 116 16.54 -4.94 -0.08
CA LEU A 116 17.09 -4.45 1.19
C LEU A 116 18.36 -5.20 1.62
N GLU A 117 18.40 -6.51 1.44
CA GLU A 117 19.56 -7.35 1.78
C GLU A 117 20.77 -7.00 0.90
N ALA A 118 20.59 -6.90 -0.41
CA ALA A 118 21.66 -6.49 -1.33
C ALA A 118 22.23 -5.11 -0.97
N ALA A 119 21.39 -4.17 -0.53
CA ALA A 119 21.85 -2.85 -0.12
C ALA A 119 22.73 -2.87 1.14
N VAL A 120 22.49 -3.80 2.08
CA VAL A 120 23.35 -3.98 3.25
C VAL A 120 24.74 -4.44 2.82
N ASP A 121 24.81 -5.40 1.89
CA ASP A 121 26.06 -5.96 1.39
C ASP A 121 26.85 -4.95 0.55
N GLU A 122 26.16 -4.21 -0.32
CA GLU A 122 26.74 -3.20 -1.21
C GLU A 122 26.99 -1.85 -0.52
N LYS A 123 26.56 -1.68 0.73
CA LYS A 123 26.54 -0.40 1.46
C LYS A 123 25.80 0.70 0.70
N SER A 124 24.80 0.31 -0.09
CA SER A 124 23.93 1.20 -0.85
C SER A 124 22.89 1.84 0.09
N GLN A 125 22.58 3.12 -0.13
CA GLN A 125 21.58 3.83 0.67
C GLN A 125 20.19 3.63 0.05
N LEU A 126 19.35 2.83 0.70
CA LEU A 126 17.93 2.69 0.35
C LEU A 126 17.05 3.33 1.42
N LEU A 127 15.97 3.99 0.99
CA LEU A 127 15.05 4.69 1.88
C LEU A 127 14.36 3.72 2.84
N SER A 128 13.91 2.57 2.33
CA SER A 128 13.20 1.60 3.16
C SER A 128 14.11 0.82 4.09
N LEU A 129 15.41 0.74 3.82
CA LEU A 129 16.38 0.19 4.78
C LEU A 129 16.52 1.13 5.98
N ASP A 130 16.69 2.44 5.73
CA ASP A 130 16.74 3.46 6.78
C ASP A 130 15.44 3.50 7.59
N GLU A 131 14.28 3.36 6.93
CA GLU A 131 12.98 3.31 7.60
C GLU A 131 12.85 2.07 8.49
N ARG A 132 13.25 0.89 8.01
CA ARG A 132 13.25 -0.35 8.79
C ARG A 132 14.12 -0.21 10.04
N ILE A 133 15.34 0.33 9.90
CA ILE A 133 16.26 0.55 11.01
C ILE A 133 15.65 1.48 12.07
N LEU A 134 15.04 2.60 11.64
CA LEU A 134 14.38 3.54 12.54
C LEU A 134 13.17 2.90 13.25
N HIS A 135 12.38 2.13 12.51
CA HIS A 135 11.21 1.45 13.06
C HIS A 135 11.61 0.41 14.12
N GLU A 136 12.59 -0.46 13.83
CA GLU A 136 13.10 -1.46 14.78
C GLU A 136 13.66 -0.80 16.04
N TYR A 137 14.43 0.28 15.89
CA TYR A 137 14.96 1.04 17.02
C TYR A 137 13.85 1.66 17.87
N SER A 138 12.82 2.23 17.23
CA SER A 138 11.65 2.80 17.92
C SER A 138 10.83 1.73 18.63
N ALA A 139 10.68 0.55 18.04
CA ALA A 139 9.93 -0.57 18.63
C ALA A 139 10.63 -1.15 19.86
N ALA A 140 11.96 -1.05 19.93
CA ALA A 140 12.76 -1.45 21.09
C ALA A 140 12.72 -0.42 22.25
N GLN A 141 12.09 0.74 22.07
CA GLN A 141 11.99 1.77 23.11
C GLN A 141 11.21 1.24 24.33
N PRO A 142 11.78 1.32 25.56
CA PRO A 142 11.03 0.97 26.76
C PRO A 142 9.86 1.92 26.99
N LYS A 143 8.71 1.39 27.40
CA LYS A 143 7.43 2.13 27.53
C LYS A 143 7.51 3.39 28.41
N ASP A 144 8.37 3.38 29.43
CA ASP A 144 8.51 4.47 30.40
C ASP A 144 9.62 5.47 30.06
N THR A 145 10.30 5.29 28.92
CA THR A 145 11.39 6.19 28.51
C THR A 145 10.85 7.31 27.63
N ASN A 146 11.23 8.55 27.93
CA ASN A 146 10.93 9.70 27.07
C ASN A 146 11.59 9.52 25.68
N THR A 147 10.82 9.70 24.61
CA THR A 147 11.29 9.49 23.23
C THR A 147 12.47 10.38 22.86
N GLU A 148 12.48 11.67 23.20
CA GLU A 148 13.62 12.54 22.89
C GLU A 148 14.89 12.06 23.60
N VAL A 149 14.78 11.73 24.89
CA VAL A 149 15.92 11.20 25.67
C VAL A 149 16.43 9.86 25.11
N TYR A 150 15.53 9.01 24.63
CA TYR A 150 15.88 7.74 23.99
C TYR A 150 16.69 7.98 22.71
N TYR A 151 16.20 8.85 21.82
CA TYR A 151 16.86 9.16 20.55
C TYR A 151 18.16 9.98 20.72
N ASP A 152 18.29 10.79 21.77
CA ASP A 152 19.53 11.51 22.08
C ASP A 152 20.67 10.55 22.50
N LYS A 153 20.33 9.40 23.08
CA LYS A 153 21.28 8.34 23.46
C LYS A 153 21.42 7.24 22.41
N ALA A 154 20.83 7.43 21.23
CA ALA A 154 20.85 6.42 20.19
C ALA A 154 22.27 6.18 19.66
N PRO A 155 22.58 4.98 19.15
CA PRO A 155 23.88 4.73 18.53
C PRO A 155 24.03 5.56 17.23
N GLU A 156 25.27 5.78 16.81
CA GLU A 156 25.61 6.62 15.63
C GLU A 156 24.77 6.30 14.38
N PRO A 157 24.50 5.03 14.02
CA PRO A 157 23.68 4.70 12.85
C PRO A 157 22.23 5.19 12.91
N ILE A 158 21.67 5.42 14.09
CA ILE A 158 20.34 6.03 14.27
C ILE A 158 20.48 7.55 14.31
N GLN A 159 21.52 8.08 14.98
CA GLN A 159 21.74 9.53 15.06
C GLN A 159 21.93 10.17 13.67
N ARG A 160 22.63 9.49 12.76
CA ARG A 160 22.80 9.94 11.36
C ARG A 160 21.48 9.99 10.60
N LEU A 161 20.48 9.18 10.99
CA LEU A 161 19.16 9.12 10.36
C LEU A 161 18.17 10.12 10.98
N ARG A 162 18.58 10.94 11.95
CA ARG A 162 17.71 12.00 12.45
C ARG A 162 17.43 13.01 11.33
N PRO A 163 16.23 13.61 11.25
CA PRO A 163 15.82 14.45 10.12
C PRO A 163 16.70 15.66 9.78
N ASN A 164 17.51 16.12 10.72
CA ASN A 164 18.44 17.23 10.50
C ASN A 164 19.85 16.77 10.09
N ASN A 165 20.16 15.48 10.26
CA ASN A 165 21.48 14.90 10.02
C ASN A 165 21.49 14.03 8.76
N VAL A 166 20.35 13.46 8.39
CA VAL A 166 20.23 12.51 7.28
C VAL A 166 20.56 13.17 5.94
N PRO A 167 21.48 12.61 5.14
CA PRO A 167 21.76 13.09 3.79
C PRO A 167 20.53 13.06 2.89
N LYS A 168 20.42 14.02 1.99
CA LYS A 168 19.30 14.10 1.04
C LYS A 168 19.38 12.99 0.01
N PHE A 169 18.25 12.37 -0.29
CA PHE A 169 18.16 11.20 -1.15
C PHE A 169 17.81 11.56 -2.60
N ALA A 170 16.89 12.49 -2.83
CA ALA A 170 16.49 12.86 -4.20
C ALA A 170 17.66 13.30 -5.08
N PRO A 171 18.70 14.02 -4.58
CA PRO A 171 19.88 14.36 -5.38
C PRO A 171 20.83 13.19 -5.67
N THR A 172 20.77 12.10 -4.90
CA THR A 172 21.67 10.94 -5.09
C THR A 172 21.14 9.97 -6.14
N LEU A 173 19.86 10.11 -6.54
CA LEU A 173 19.28 9.33 -7.62
C LEU A 173 19.95 9.65 -8.96
N ASN A 174 20.21 8.60 -9.76
CA ASN A 174 20.71 8.76 -11.12
C ASN A 174 19.63 9.45 -11.98
N GLN A 175 19.85 10.72 -12.30
CA GLN A 175 18.90 11.52 -13.08
C GLN A 175 18.74 11.04 -14.54
N SER A 176 19.68 10.25 -15.05
CA SER A 176 19.59 9.65 -16.38
C SER A 176 18.84 8.32 -16.39
N ALA A 177 18.55 7.74 -15.22
CA ALA A 177 17.75 6.52 -15.15
C ALA A 177 16.29 6.82 -15.56
N PRO A 178 15.70 6.03 -16.47
CA PRO A 178 14.31 6.24 -16.84
C PRO A 178 13.39 6.03 -15.63
N PRO A 179 12.27 6.78 -15.54
CA PRO A 179 11.31 6.57 -14.48
C PRO A 179 10.66 5.19 -14.61
N THR A 180 10.31 4.59 -13.46
CA THR A 180 9.40 3.45 -13.44
C THR A 180 8.00 3.93 -13.83
N VAL A 181 7.36 3.25 -14.78
CA VAL A 181 6.05 3.61 -15.32
C VAL A 181 5.02 2.57 -14.92
N TYR A 182 3.89 3.05 -14.39
CA TYR A 182 2.77 2.22 -13.99
C TYR A 182 1.47 2.66 -14.67
N HIS A 183 0.81 1.76 -15.36
CA HIS A 183 -0.52 1.98 -15.91
C HIS A 183 -1.59 1.58 -14.90
N ILE A 184 -2.59 2.44 -14.70
CA ILE A 184 -3.64 2.22 -13.70
C ILE A 184 -4.95 1.96 -14.42
N SER A 185 -5.53 0.78 -14.20
CA SER A 185 -6.88 0.43 -14.62
C SER A 185 -7.80 0.27 -13.42
N HIS A 186 -9.09 0.56 -13.60
CA HIS A 186 -10.10 0.52 -12.55
C HIS A 186 -11.15 -0.54 -12.83
N ASP A 187 -11.53 -1.27 -11.79
CA ASP A 187 -12.73 -2.11 -11.77
C ASP A 187 -13.49 -1.88 -10.45
N SER A 188 -14.80 -2.09 -10.46
CA SER A 188 -15.59 -2.05 -9.23
C SER A 188 -16.79 -2.97 -9.28
N GLU A 189 -17.18 -3.47 -8.11
CA GLU A 189 -18.34 -4.34 -8.02
C GLU A 189 -19.17 -4.07 -6.78
N LEU A 190 -20.50 -4.10 -6.95
CA LEU A 190 -21.44 -4.08 -5.84
C LEU A 190 -21.30 -5.38 -5.04
N VAL A 191 -20.78 -5.29 -3.82
CA VAL A 191 -20.52 -6.45 -2.94
C VAL A 191 -21.66 -6.68 -1.94
N PHE A 192 -22.37 -5.62 -1.55
CA PHE A 192 -23.57 -5.66 -0.73
C PHE A 192 -24.46 -4.47 -1.08
N ALA A 193 -25.70 -4.44 -0.58
CA ALA A 193 -26.59 -3.29 -0.79
C ALA A 193 -25.93 -2.01 -0.25
N GLY A 194 -25.66 -1.05 -1.14
CA GLY A 194 -24.97 0.19 -0.80
C GLY A 194 -23.45 0.08 -0.61
N GLU A 195 -22.85 -1.09 -0.82
CA GLU A 195 -21.39 -1.31 -0.71
C GLU A 195 -20.77 -1.70 -2.04
N ARG A 196 -19.71 -1.00 -2.44
CA ARG A 196 -18.97 -1.26 -3.66
C ARG A 196 -17.48 -1.44 -3.35
N SER A 197 -16.91 -2.55 -3.81
CA SER A 197 -15.46 -2.78 -3.76
C SER A 197 -14.83 -2.17 -5.00
N HIS A 198 -13.95 -1.21 -4.81
CA HIS A 198 -13.15 -0.61 -5.88
C HIS A 198 -11.77 -1.25 -5.91
N TRP A 199 -11.30 -1.58 -7.11
CA TRP A 199 -10.00 -2.17 -7.39
C TRP A 199 -9.27 -1.32 -8.42
N TYR A 200 -8.10 -0.82 -8.05
CA TYR A 200 -7.20 -0.12 -8.96
C TYR A 200 -6.00 -1.02 -9.21
N PHE A 201 -5.95 -1.62 -10.40
CA PHE A 201 -4.86 -2.49 -10.82
C PHE A 201 -3.72 -1.64 -11.36
N VAL A 202 -2.52 -1.95 -10.91
CA VAL A 202 -1.27 -1.30 -11.28
C VAL A 202 -0.54 -2.25 -12.21
N LYS A 203 -0.41 -1.88 -13.47
CA LYS A 203 0.24 -2.68 -14.51
C LYS A 203 1.61 -2.11 -14.86
N ASP A 204 2.45 -2.95 -15.42
CA ASP A 204 3.73 -2.56 -16.01
C ASP A 204 3.58 -1.54 -17.15
N SER A 205 4.72 -1.03 -17.64
CA SER A 205 4.80 -0.05 -18.74
C SER A 205 4.23 -0.54 -20.08
N THR A 206 4.04 -1.84 -20.23
CA THR A 206 3.43 -2.47 -21.41
C THR A 206 1.93 -2.70 -21.24
N ASN A 207 1.38 -2.36 -20.06
CA ASN A 207 -0.02 -2.55 -19.71
C ASN A 207 -0.48 -4.03 -19.77
N THR A 208 0.45 -4.96 -19.60
CA THR A 208 0.24 -6.41 -19.74
C THR A 208 0.27 -7.13 -18.41
N THR A 209 1.24 -6.84 -17.55
CA THR A 209 1.45 -7.57 -16.30
C THR A 209 0.86 -6.79 -15.15
N THR A 210 -0.05 -7.40 -14.39
CA THR A 210 -0.51 -6.86 -13.12
C THR A 210 0.61 -6.95 -12.07
N LEU A 211 1.08 -5.79 -11.61
CA LEU A 211 2.13 -5.66 -10.59
C LEU A 211 1.56 -5.45 -9.20
N TYR A 212 0.47 -4.68 -9.06
CA TYR A 212 -0.20 -4.49 -7.77
C TYR A 212 -1.71 -4.31 -7.98
N ALA A 213 -2.48 -4.36 -6.89
CA ALA A 213 -3.81 -3.78 -6.87
C ALA A 213 -4.11 -3.09 -5.53
N LEU A 214 -4.70 -1.90 -5.58
CA LEU A 214 -5.30 -1.27 -4.42
C LEU A 214 -6.79 -1.63 -4.35
N GLN A 215 -7.21 -2.20 -3.23
CA GLN A 215 -8.61 -2.44 -2.91
C GLN A 215 -9.10 -1.46 -1.85
N ALA A 216 -10.27 -0.86 -2.07
CA ALA A 216 -10.98 -0.08 -1.05
C ALA A 216 -12.49 -0.34 -1.11
N ILE A 217 -13.16 -0.26 0.04
CA ILE A 217 -14.62 -0.45 0.14
C ILE A 217 -15.28 0.90 0.33
N TRP A 218 -16.16 1.23 -0.60
CA TRP A 218 -16.99 2.41 -0.55
C TRP A 218 -18.41 2.04 -0.12
N HIS A 219 -19.03 2.87 0.71
CA HIS A 219 -20.39 2.67 1.22
C HIS A 219 -21.24 3.94 0.98
N ASN A 220 -22.52 3.76 0.65
CA ASN A 220 -23.49 4.84 0.41
C ASN A 220 -23.75 5.75 1.63
N ASP A 221 -23.51 5.24 2.84
CA ASP A 221 -23.83 5.89 4.13
C ASP A 221 -22.67 5.98 5.12
N ALA A 222 -21.48 5.48 4.77
CA ALA A 222 -20.34 5.45 5.67
C ALA A 222 -19.08 5.96 4.98
N PRO A 223 -18.18 6.64 5.72
CA PRO A 223 -16.90 7.06 5.16
C PRO A 223 -16.06 5.84 4.80
N MET A 224 -15.26 5.97 3.75
CA MET A 224 -14.21 5.01 3.46
C MET A 224 -13.09 5.19 4.49
N THR A 225 -12.83 4.14 5.27
CA THR A 225 -11.89 4.15 6.41
C THR A 225 -10.59 3.40 6.15
N GLU A 226 -10.55 2.55 5.12
CA GLU A 226 -9.37 1.76 4.80
C GLU A 226 -9.22 1.47 3.30
N ALA A 227 -7.97 1.24 2.91
CA ALA A 227 -7.59 0.64 1.64
C ALA A 227 -6.40 -0.31 1.86
N VAL A 228 -6.21 -1.27 0.95
CA VAL A 228 -5.09 -2.23 1.02
C VAL A 228 -4.43 -2.32 -0.34
N LEU A 229 -3.13 -2.05 -0.40
CA LEU A 229 -2.30 -2.36 -1.58
C LEU A 229 -1.83 -3.80 -1.49
N ARG A 230 -1.96 -4.55 -2.58
CA ARG A 230 -1.69 -5.99 -2.65
C ARG A 230 -0.72 -6.29 -3.79
N ARG A 231 0.25 -7.18 -3.55
CA ARG A 231 1.06 -7.78 -4.62
C ARG A 231 0.26 -8.86 -5.36
N PRO A 232 0.70 -9.35 -6.53
CA PRO A 232 -0.09 -10.25 -7.37
C PRO A 232 -0.40 -11.61 -6.71
N GLY A 233 0.45 -12.08 -5.79
CA GLY A 233 0.21 -13.29 -4.98
C GLY A 233 -0.59 -13.05 -3.68
N GLU A 234 -1.02 -11.82 -3.41
CA GLU A 234 -1.56 -11.39 -2.11
C GLU A 234 -3.02 -10.88 -2.23
N PHE A 235 -3.76 -11.35 -3.23
CA PHE A 235 -5.13 -10.87 -3.45
C PHE A 235 -6.15 -11.50 -2.53
N LEU A 236 -5.83 -12.64 -1.93
CA LEU A 236 -6.68 -13.33 -0.97
C LEU A 236 -6.90 -12.50 0.33
N PRO A 237 -7.97 -12.80 1.10
CA PRO A 237 -8.23 -12.12 2.37
C PRO A 237 -7.08 -12.31 3.38
N ALA A 238 -6.77 -11.27 4.17
CA ALA A 238 -5.68 -11.22 5.17
C ALA A 238 -4.25 -10.91 4.68
N ALA A 239 -3.94 -11.07 3.40
CA ALA A 239 -2.65 -10.64 2.86
C ALA A 239 -2.67 -9.15 2.49
N GLY A 240 -1.53 -8.60 2.11
CA GLY A 240 -1.40 -7.25 1.57
C GLY A 240 0.00 -6.69 1.78
N ALA A 241 0.48 -5.93 0.81
CA ALA A 241 1.76 -5.25 0.85
C ALA A 241 1.73 -4.11 1.87
N LEU A 242 0.63 -3.35 1.88
CA LEU A 242 0.47 -2.16 2.70
C LEU A 242 -1.01 -1.96 3.08
N HIS A 243 -1.28 -1.80 4.37
CA HIS A 243 -2.57 -1.34 4.86
C HIS A 243 -2.58 0.18 4.99
N VAL A 244 -3.65 0.83 4.53
CA VAL A 244 -3.84 2.27 4.61
C VAL A 244 -5.09 2.55 5.43
N GLY A 245 -4.90 3.03 6.66
CA GLY A 245 -5.97 3.66 7.43
C GLY A 245 -6.23 5.08 6.94
N ILE A 246 -7.47 5.38 6.60
CA ILE A 246 -7.93 6.69 6.14
C ILE A 246 -8.62 7.38 7.31
N LEU A 247 -7.96 8.40 7.86
CA LEU A 247 -8.39 9.08 9.06
C LEU A 247 -8.79 10.51 8.72
N GLN A 248 -9.79 11.03 9.43
CA GLN A 248 -10.24 12.41 9.29
C GLN A 248 -9.99 13.17 10.59
N THR A 249 -9.41 14.37 10.49
CA THR A 249 -9.31 15.28 11.63
C THR A 249 -10.70 15.79 12.02
N PRO A 250 -10.89 16.36 13.22
CA PRO A 250 -12.16 16.97 13.61
C PRO A 250 -12.63 18.07 12.64
N GLN A 251 -11.70 18.71 11.92
CA GLN A 251 -11.97 19.71 10.89
C GLN A 251 -12.12 19.13 9.47
N GLY A 252 -12.10 17.80 9.33
CA GLY A 252 -12.35 17.07 8.09
C GLY A 252 -11.15 16.89 7.17
N ALA A 253 -9.93 17.27 7.59
CA ALA A 253 -8.72 17.04 6.79
C ALA A 253 -8.35 15.55 6.79
N ILE A 254 -7.90 15.03 5.64
CA ILE A 254 -7.55 13.61 5.52
C ILE A 254 -6.09 13.36 5.93
N MET A 255 -5.90 12.36 6.78
CA MET A 255 -4.62 11.80 7.21
C MET A 255 -4.55 10.32 6.77
N LEU A 256 -3.37 9.86 6.37
CA LEU A 256 -3.14 8.45 6.06
C LEU A 256 -2.25 7.81 7.11
N LYS A 257 -2.70 6.67 7.63
CA LYS A 257 -1.95 5.78 8.51
C LYS A 257 -1.51 4.56 7.71
N MET A 258 -0.27 4.55 7.24
CA MET A 258 0.25 3.45 6.42
C MET A 258 1.00 2.45 7.30
N THR A 259 0.66 1.18 7.18
CA THR A 259 1.29 0.11 7.95
C THR A 259 1.77 -0.97 6.99
N GLY A 260 3.09 -1.17 6.97
CA GLY A 260 3.75 -2.23 6.19
C GLY A 260 4.41 -3.28 7.09
N PRO A 261 4.57 -4.53 6.62
CA PRO A 261 5.10 -5.62 7.44
C PRO A 261 6.58 -5.45 7.82
N ARG A 262 7.37 -4.72 7.00
CA ARG A 262 8.81 -4.50 7.25
C ARG A 262 9.16 -3.06 7.63
N THR A 263 8.42 -2.09 7.09
CA THR A 263 8.71 -0.66 7.27
C THR A 263 7.95 -0.05 8.43
N GLY A 264 7.02 -0.81 9.03
CA GLY A 264 6.24 -0.35 10.17
C GLY A 264 5.21 0.72 9.83
N LEU A 265 5.00 1.63 10.78
CA LEU A 265 3.98 2.68 10.72
C LEU A 265 4.56 3.99 10.17
N THR A 266 3.99 4.49 9.08
CA THR A 266 4.21 5.84 8.57
C THR A 266 2.91 6.66 8.61
N LEU A 267 3.00 7.93 9.03
CA LEU A 267 1.88 8.86 9.05
C LEU A 267 2.03 9.94 7.97
N GLU A 268 1.08 10.03 7.04
CA GLU A 268 0.94 11.20 6.16
C GLU A 268 -0.05 12.20 6.75
N MET A 269 0.49 13.31 7.24
CA MET A 269 -0.26 14.37 7.87
C MET A 269 -0.70 15.43 6.85
N PRO A 270 -1.94 15.96 6.91
CA PRO A 270 -2.33 17.09 6.08
C PRO A 270 -1.52 18.34 6.48
N ASP A 271 -1.07 19.09 5.49
CA ASP A 271 -0.39 20.38 5.70
C ASP A 271 -1.37 21.44 6.23
N GLN A 272 -2.65 21.32 5.88
CA GLN A 272 -3.71 22.25 6.27
C GLN A 272 -4.81 21.52 7.05
N TYR A 273 -4.65 21.43 8.36
CA TYR A 273 -5.62 20.77 9.25
C TYR A 273 -7.03 21.39 9.19
N LYS A 274 -7.12 22.68 8.83
CA LYS A 274 -8.40 23.39 8.71
C LYS A 274 -9.05 23.28 7.33
N LYS A 275 -8.36 22.72 6.32
CA LYS A 275 -8.90 22.51 4.96
C LYS A 275 -9.50 21.10 4.91
N SER A 276 -10.83 21.02 4.82
CA SER A 276 -11.54 19.73 4.69
C SER A 276 -11.15 19.00 3.41
N GLY A 277 -11.12 17.67 3.49
CA GLY A 277 -10.74 16.77 2.41
C GLY A 277 -9.24 16.67 2.19
N TRP A 278 -8.86 16.30 0.96
CA TRP A 278 -7.45 16.16 0.58
C TRP A 278 -6.79 17.52 0.38
N SER A 279 -5.62 17.68 0.99
CA SER A 279 -4.69 18.77 0.76
C SER A 279 -3.28 18.21 0.51
N SER A 280 -2.29 19.09 0.32
CA SER A 280 -0.89 18.70 0.44
C SER A 280 -0.66 17.97 1.75
N ARG A 281 0.12 16.89 1.70
CA ARG A 281 0.41 16.04 2.86
C ARG A 281 1.91 15.93 3.03
N ARG A 282 2.36 15.78 4.26
CA ARG A 282 3.77 15.62 4.64
C ARG A 282 3.94 14.35 5.43
N PHE A 283 5.08 13.71 5.25
CA PHE A 283 5.44 12.52 6.02
C PHE A 283 6.96 12.41 6.16
N TYR A 284 7.36 11.56 7.11
CA TYR A 284 8.74 11.16 7.30
C TYR A 284 8.90 9.73 6.78
N TYR A 285 10.02 9.45 6.13
CA TYR A 285 10.37 8.12 5.68
C TYR A 285 11.89 7.98 5.56
N GLY A 286 12.49 6.96 6.18
CA GLY A 286 13.93 6.80 6.27
C GLY A 286 14.62 8.03 6.88
N GLY A 287 13.97 8.64 7.88
CA GLY A 287 14.43 9.87 8.54
C GLY A 287 14.26 11.15 7.71
N ARG A 288 13.91 11.05 6.43
CA ARG A 288 13.81 12.19 5.50
C ARG A 288 12.39 12.75 5.47
N ARG A 289 12.25 13.99 5.01
CA ARG A 289 10.98 14.73 4.95
C ARG A 289 10.46 14.79 3.53
N PHE A 290 9.22 14.38 3.31
CA PHE A 290 8.58 14.42 2.02
C PHE A 290 7.29 15.23 2.03
N VAL A 291 6.94 15.79 0.88
CA VAL A 291 5.71 16.54 0.68
C VAL A 291 5.04 16.18 -0.64
N TRP A 292 3.74 15.92 -0.56
CA TRP A 292 2.86 15.84 -1.71
C TRP A 292 2.38 17.25 -2.08
N ARG A 293 2.82 17.78 -3.22
CA ARG A 293 2.40 19.09 -3.75
C ARG A 293 1.32 18.92 -4.82
N GLU A 294 0.41 19.87 -4.88
CA GLU A 294 -0.49 20.01 -6.04
C GLU A 294 0.34 20.59 -7.22
N PRO A 295 0.11 20.17 -8.47
CA PRO A 295 0.89 20.66 -9.61
C PRO A 295 0.61 22.14 -9.89
N ASP A 296 1.65 22.91 -10.26
CA ASP A 296 1.59 24.38 -10.41
C ASP A 296 0.61 24.87 -11.50
N LYS A 297 0.24 24.00 -12.46
CA LYS A 297 -0.64 24.34 -13.59
C LYS A 297 -2.06 23.80 -13.39
N SER A 298 -2.75 24.29 -12.36
CA SER A 298 -4.18 23.99 -12.17
C SER A 298 -5.02 24.75 -13.19
N GLY A 299 -5.24 24.18 -14.37
CA GLY A 299 -6.24 24.67 -15.31
C GLY A 299 -7.66 24.62 -14.71
N LEU A 300 -8.54 25.51 -15.16
CA LEU A 300 -9.90 25.80 -14.68
C LEU A 300 -10.94 24.65 -14.75
N PHE A 301 -10.51 23.39 -14.91
CA PHE A 301 -11.43 22.25 -15.02
C PHE A 301 -11.25 21.27 -13.86
N ASN A 302 -12.36 20.97 -13.19
CA ASN A 302 -12.55 20.15 -11.98
C ASN A 302 -12.16 18.66 -12.08
N LYS A 303 -11.25 18.30 -13.01
CA LYS A 303 -10.77 16.92 -13.15
C LYS A 303 -9.76 16.60 -12.04
N PHE A 304 -9.80 15.37 -11.55
CA PHE A 304 -8.81 14.86 -10.59
C PHE A 304 -7.39 15.14 -11.11
N GLN A 305 -6.50 15.63 -10.26
CA GLN A 305 -5.09 15.85 -10.59
C GLN A 305 -4.21 15.05 -9.65
N TRP A 306 -3.15 14.44 -10.18
CA TRP A 306 -2.15 13.77 -9.38
C TRP A 306 -1.32 14.77 -8.60
N ASN A 307 -1.03 14.47 -7.33
CA ASN A 307 -0.03 15.23 -6.59
C ASN A 307 1.37 14.78 -7.00
N GLU A 308 2.36 15.65 -6.86
CA GLU A 308 3.76 15.35 -7.10
C GLU A 308 4.51 15.22 -5.76
N LEU A 309 5.39 14.23 -5.63
CA LEU A 309 6.21 14.02 -4.45
C LEU A 309 7.55 14.72 -4.59
N TYR A 310 7.96 15.39 -3.52
CA TYR A 310 9.29 15.96 -3.39
C TYR A 310 9.90 15.65 -2.02
N GLU A 311 11.22 15.50 -1.97
CA GLU A 311 11.96 15.59 -0.71
C GLU A 311 12.15 17.06 -0.31
N THR A 312 12.21 17.33 0.99
CA THR A 312 12.38 18.68 1.54
C THR A 312 13.56 18.77 2.51
N SER A 313 14.26 19.91 2.50
CA SER A 313 15.31 20.24 3.47
C SER A 313 14.72 20.90 4.70
N ARG A 314 13.92 21.95 4.48
CA ARG A 314 13.36 22.81 5.52
C ARG A 314 11.86 23.00 5.31
N VAL A 315 11.13 23.11 6.42
CA VAL A 315 9.69 23.42 6.45
C VAL A 315 9.49 24.55 7.45
N TRP A 316 8.69 25.56 7.10
CA TRP A 316 8.33 26.68 7.99
C TRP A 316 6.87 27.09 7.78
N SER A 317 6.26 27.69 8.79
CA SER A 317 4.89 28.19 8.66
C SER A 317 4.82 29.33 7.65
N LYS A 318 3.85 29.26 6.74
CA LYS A 318 3.65 30.33 5.76
C LYS A 318 3.18 31.60 6.47
N SER A 319 3.91 32.70 6.26
CA SER A 319 3.55 34.00 6.84
C SER A 319 2.13 34.41 6.44
N GLY A 320 1.32 34.84 7.43
CA GLY A 320 -0.07 35.25 7.22
C GLY A 320 -1.07 34.11 6.96
N SER A 321 -0.66 32.83 7.05
CA SER A 321 -1.54 31.69 6.77
C SER A 321 -2.60 31.48 7.87
N LYS A 322 -3.88 31.62 7.50
CA LYS A 322 -5.02 31.33 8.40
C LYS A 322 -5.31 29.83 8.55
N THR A 323 -4.88 29.02 7.57
CA THR A 323 -5.16 27.57 7.48
C THR A 323 -4.08 26.70 8.11
N GLY A 324 -2.96 27.28 8.54
CA GLY A 324 -1.80 26.54 9.06
C GLY A 324 -0.87 25.99 7.98
N LYS A 325 -1.06 26.38 6.71
CA LYS A 325 -0.20 25.99 5.58
C LYS A 325 1.28 26.23 5.88
N ASN A 326 2.14 25.28 5.53
CA ASN A 326 3.58 25.44 5.59
C ASN A 326 4.17 25.68 4.19
N GLU A 327 5.29 26.40 4.17
CA GLU A 327 6.21 26.48 3.04
C GLU A 327 7.38 25.52 3.26
N ASP A 328 8.03 25.14 2.18
CA ASP A 328 9.13 24.21 2.23
C ASP A 328 10.12 24.42 1.08
N GLU A 329 11.36 24.06 1.37
CA GLU A 329 12.46 24.05 0.42
C GLU A 329 12.59 22.63 -0.14
N VAL A 330 12.29 22.49 -1.44
CA VAL A 330 12.38 21.23 -2.18
C VAL A 330 13.83 20.94 -2.54
N VAL A 331 14.20 19.67 -2.43
CA VAL A 331 15.52 19.18 -2.78
C VAL A 331 15.42 18.15 -3.90
N GLY A 332 16.21 18.35 -4.96
CA GLY A 332 16.25 17.45 -6.10
C GLY A 332 15.00 17.49 -6.98
N ASN A 333 14.88 16.51 -7.86
CA ASN A 333 13.75 16.37 -8.78
C ASN A 333 12.55 15.69 -8.09
N ARG A 334 11.36 15.81 -8.69
CA ARG A 334 10.17 15.08 -8.23
C ARG A 334 10.41 13.56 -8.24
N LEU A 335 9.90 12.89 -7.22
CA LEU A 335 10.10 11.44 -7.01
C LEU A 335 8.92 10.60 -7.49
N CYS A 336 7.71 11.15 -7.48
CA CYS A 336 6.49 10.48 -7.96
C CYS A 336 5.52 11.51 -8.51
N TRP A 337 4.91 11.22 -9.66
CA TRP A 337 3.90 12.06 -10.29
C TRP A 337 2.95 11.21 -11.12
N GLY A 338 1.85 11.79 -11.59
CA GLY A 338 0.93 11.07 -12.46
C GLY A 338 0.36 11.93 -13.56
N VAL A 339 -0.12 11.27 -14.61
CA VAL A 339 -0.74 11.86 -15.79
C VAL A 339 -2.10 11.24 -15.99
N ASN A 340 -3.08 12.08 -16.35
CA ASN A 340 -4.39 11.62 -16.82
C ASN A 340 -4.38 11.65 -18.33
N HIS A 341 -4.67 10.53 -18.99
CA HIS A 341 -4.58 10.48 -20.45
C HIS A 341 -5.82 11.04 -21.16
N GLY A 342 -6.96 11.17 -20.47
CA GLY A 342 -8.20 11.69 -21.07
C GLY A 342 -8.78 10.75 -22.13
N GLY A 343 -10.08 10.46 -22.06
CA GLY A 343 -10.71 9.51 -22.97
C GLY A 343 -12.02 8.95 -22.41
N MET A 344 -12.63 8.02 -23.13
CA MET A 344 -13.87 7.33 -22.72
C MET A 344 -13.62 6.37 -21.54
N HIS A 345 -12.40 5.88 -21.41
CA HIS A 345 -11.85 5.22 -20.22
C HIS A 345 -10.78 6.14 -19.64
N GLU A 346 -10.88 6.46 -18.35
CA GLU A 346 -9.89 7.29 -17.67
C GLU A 346 -8.63 6.48 -17.36
N ASP A 347 -7.78 6.33 -18.37
CA ASP A 347 -6.48 5.71 -18.19
C ASP A 347 -5.55 6.69 -17.45
N HIS A 348 -5.00 6.24 -16.34
CA HIS A 348 -4.03 6.99 -15.57
C HIS A 348 -2.66 6.31 -15.63
N THR A 349 -1.61 7.13 -15.60
CA THR A 349 -0.24 6.64 -15.52
C THR A 349 0.44 7.29 -14.33
N ILE A 350 1.06 6.49 -13.47
CA ILE A 350 1.93 6.96 -12.39
C ILE A 350 3.38 6.73 -12.80
N TYR A 351 4.21 7.73 -12.60
CA TYR A 351 5.63 7.68 -12.84
C TYR A 351 6.35 7.85 -11.51
N MET A 352 7.43 7.08 -11.33
CA MET A 352 8.31 7.18 -10.17
C MET A 352 9.75 7.31 -10.64
N ALA A 353 10.55 8.12 -9.96
CA ALA A 353 11.97 8.29 -10.28
C ALA A 353 12.68 6.92 -10.31
N GLY A 354 13.68 6.77 -11.19
CA GLY A 354 14.53 5.58 -11.21
C GLY A 354 15.33 5.46 -9.91
N GLY A 355 15.53 4.24 -9.42
CA GLY A 355 16.30 3.97 -8.20
C GLY A 355 15.51 4.07 -6.89
N LEU A 356 14.18 4.21 -6.94
CA LEU A 356 13.34 4.03 -5.76
C LEU A 356 13.17 2.54 -5.46
N ASP A 357 13.45 2.15 -4.22
CA ASP A 357 13.27 0.77 -3.76
C ASP A 357 11.80 0.34 -3.74
N GLN A 358 11.55 -0.97 -3.79
CA GLN A 358 10.21 -1.54 -3.94
C GLN A 358 9.27 -1.12 -2.80
N TYR A 359 9.71 -1.15 -1.54
CA TYR A 359 8.88 -0.80 -0.40
C TYR A 359 8.46 0.67 -0.43
N PHE A 360 9.35 1.57 -0.81
CA PHE A 360 8.99 2.96 -0.99
C PHE A 360 8.02 3.13 -2.17
N ARG A 361 8.24 2.45 -3.31
CA ARG A 361 7.27 2.47 -4.43
C ARG A 361 5.89 1.97 -4.02
N GLU A 362 5.80 0.92 -3.20
CA GLU A 362 4.55 0.42 -2.63
C GLU A 362 3.86 1.49 -1.75
N HIS A 363 4.61 2.18 -0.88
CA HIS A 363 4.09 3.32 -0.10
C HIS A 363 3.49 4.42 -0.99
N LEU A 364 4.21 4.80 -2.05
CA LEU A 364 3.79 5.85 -2.97
C LEU A 364 2.55 5.46 -3.79
N LEU A 365 2.48 4.23 -4.29
CA LEU A 365 1.30 3.69 -4.97
C LEU A 365 0.09 3.69 -4.04
N ALA A 366 0.25 3.21 -2.81
CA ALA A 366 -0.82 3.17 -1.84
C ALA A 366 -1.36 4.57 -1.52
N SER A 367 -0.49 5.56 -1.32
CA SER A 367 -0.88 6.97 -1.10
C SER A 367 -1.72 7.53 -2.25
N GLN A 368 -1.19 7.40 -3.47
CA GLN A 368 -1.77 8.01 -4.66
C GLN A 368 -3.09 7.36 -5.06
N LEU A 369 -3.14 6.03 -5.05
CA LEU A 369 -4.36 5.29 -5.40
C LEU A 369 -5.44 5.47 -4.33
N THR A 370 -5.09 5.55 -3.04
CA THR A 370 -6.06 5.84 -1.97
C THR A 370 -6.69 7.22 -2.18
N ARG A 371 -5.89 8.20 -2.58
CA ARG A 371 -6.40 9.52 -2.95
C ARG A 371 -7.29 9.48 -4.19
N LEU A 372 -6.91 8.72 -5.21
CA LEU A 372 -7.73 8.55 -6.42
C LEU A 372 -9.10 7.97 -6.09
N VAL A 373 -9.15 6.82 -5.39
CA VAL A 373 -10.42 6.17 -5.05
C VAL A 373 -11.31 7.06 -4.20
N TRP A 374 -10.75 7.77 -3.21
CA TRP A 374 -11.51 8.70 -2.38
C TRP A 374 -12.05 9.87 -3.19
N LYS A 375 -11.25 10.46 -4.09
CA LYS A 375 -11.68 11.62 -4.90
C LYS A 375 -12.72 11.25 -5.94
N LYS A 376 -12.63 10.04 -6.51
CA LYS A 376 -13.60 9.52 -7.48
C LYS A 376 -14.90 9.08 -6.82
N ASN A 377 -14.82 8.60 -5.58
CA ASN A 377 -15.94 8.08 -4.83
C ASN A 377 -15.99 8.76 -3.45
N PRO A 378 -16.27 10.09 -3.41
CA PRO A 378 -16.31 10.79 -2.14
C PRO A 378 -17.42 10.19 -1.26
N PRO A 379 -17.22 10.13 0.07
CA PRO A 379 -18.29 9.72 0.96
C PRO A 379 -19.45 10.71 0.86
N THR A 380 -20.68 10.18 0.80
CA THR A 380 -21.93 10.95 0.69
C THR A 380 -22.26 11.72 1.97
N LYS A 381 -21.78 11.25 3.13
CA LYS A 381 -21.96 11.88 4.44
C LYS A 381 -20.60 12.23 5.04
N ASN A 382 -20.41 13.49 5.40
CA ASN A 382 -19.29 13.93 6.24
C ASN A 382 -19.58 13.47 7.67
N SER A 383 -18.88 12.44 8.15
CA SER A 383 -18.92 12.08 9.56
C SER A 383 -18.02 13.03 10.34
N ASN A 384 -18.53 14.20 10.70
CA ASN A 384 -17.92 15.04 11.72
C ASN A 384 -17.88 14.21 13.03
N GLY A 385 -16.75 13.55 13.33
CA GLY A 385 -16.53 12.90 14.64
C GLY A 385 -16.45 11.36 14.67
N LEU A 386 -16.45 10.62 13.55
CA LEU A 386 -16.23 9.16 13.59
C LEU A 386 -14.74 8.78 13.68
N ALA A 387 -13.94 9.58 14.40
CA ALA A 387 -12.51 9.41 14.56
C ALA A 387 -12.12 8.52 15.77
N ALA A 388 -13.09 7.91 16.47
CA ALA A 388 -12.83 7.18 17.73
C ALA A 388 -13.21 5.68 17.72
N ALA A 389 -13.66 5.11 16.60
CA ALA A 389 -14.28 3.77 16.59
C ALA A 389 -13.67 2.75 15.58
N THR A 390 -12.42 2.91 15.14
CA THR A 390 -11.75 1.93 14.24
C THR A 390 -10.85 0.94 14.98
N SER A 391 -11.26 0.48 16.15
CA SER A 391 -10.65 -0.66 16.86
C SER A 391 -11.41 -1.98 16.72
N GLY A 392 -12.49 -2.05 15.93
CA GLY A 392 -13.28 -3.28 15.78
C GLY A 392 -13.63 -3.60 14.32
N ALA A 393 -13.02 -4.66 13.79
CA ALA A 393 -13.25 -5.28 12.48
C ALA A 393 -12.77 -4.49 11.24
N ALA A 394 -11.49 -4.62 10.91
CA ALA A 394 -11.00 -4.34 9.56
C ALA A 394 -11.68 -5.33 8.59
N LEU A 395 -12.58 -4.83 7.73
CA LEU A 395 -13.33 -5.63 6.78
C LEU A 395 -12.42 -6.25 5.72
N LEU A 396 -11.29 -5.60 5.41
CA LEU A 396 -10.28 -6.07 4.48
C LEU A 396 -9.12 -6.81 5.16
N ALA A 397 -8.86 -6.55 6.44
CA ALA A 397 -7.80 -7.19 7.20
C ALA A 397 -8.36 -8.17 8.24
N VAL A 398 -8.59 -9.41 7.80
CA VAL A 398 -8.67 -10.54 8.73
C VAL A 398 -7.25 -10.88 9.18
N GLY A 399 -6.68 -10.11 10.11
CA GLY A 399 -5.46 -10.45 10.84
C GLY A 399 -4.17 -10.56 10.00
N ALA A 400 -3.50 -9.44 9.75
CA ALA A 400 -2.11 -9.41 9.30
C ALA A 400 -1.10 -9.92 10.36
N SER A 401 -1.56 -10.39 11.53
CA SER A 401 -0.71 -10.84 12.64
C SER A 401 -0.33 -12.32 12.60
N MET A 402 -0.44 -13.00 11.45
CA MET A 402 -0.17 -14.45 11.37
C MET A 402 1.04 -14.81 10.51
N PHE A 403 1.85 -13.83 10.12
CA PHE A 403 3.11 -14.04 9.40
C PHE A 403 4.28 -13.26 10.03
N SER A 404 4.36 -13.28 11.36
CA SER A 404 5.54 -12.86 12.13
C SER A 404 6.22 -14.07 12.76
#